data_AF-A0A526RU19-F1
#
_entry.id   AF-A0A526RU19-F1
#
_cell.length_a   1.000
_cell.length_b   1.000
_cell.length_c   1.000
_cell.angle_alpha   90.00
_cell.angle_beta   90.00
_cell.angle_gamma   90.00
#
_symmetry.space_group_name_H-M   'P 1'
#
loop_
_entity.id
_entity.type
_entity.pdbx_description
1 polymer ?
#
loop_
_entity_poly.entity_id
_entity_poly.type
_entity_poly.pdbx_seq_one_letter_code
_entity_poly.pdbx_strand_id
1 'polypeptide(L)' 'LRRLFEEEVLAVKAIFAPDTVWHEASQVVVEGPAHGDFKGSPIRFPYRFTLENDAIKALEITA' A
#
# COMPACT_ATOMS: atom_id res chain seq x y z
N LEU A 1 -18.03 -0.17 -6.04
CA LEU A 1 -16.57 -0.36 -5.84
C LEU A 1 -15.76 0.53 -6.78
N ARG A 2 -15.68 0.29 -8.10
CA ARG A 2 -14.93 1.16 -9.04
C ARG A 2 -15.17 2.67 -8.83
N ARG A 3 -16.43 3.12 -8.85
CA ARG A 3 -16.79 4.53 -8.62
C ARG A 3 -16.30 5.08 -7.27
N LEU A 4 -16.36 4.27 -6.21
CA LEU A 4 -15.85 4.64 -4.88
C LEU A 4 -14.31 4.77 -4.89
N PHE A 5 -13.60 3.90 -5.62
CA PHE A 5 -12.15 4.04 -5.81
C PHE A 5 -11.79 5.28 -6.64
N GLU A 6 -12.58 5.62 -7.66
CA GLU A 6 -12.37 6.84 -8.45
C GLU A 6 -12.58 8.11 -7.63
N GLU A 7 -13.64 8.14 -6.80
CA GLU A 7 -13.97 9.29 -5.95
C GLU A 7 -13.04 9.43 -4.73
N GLU A 8 -12.59 8.33 -4.12
CA GLU A 8 -11.83 8.37 -2.86
C GLU A 8 -10.32 8.12 -3.03
N VAL A 9 -9.87 7.36 -4.03
CA VAL A 9 -8.45 6.98 -4.20
C VAL A 9 -7.75 7.80 -5.27
N LEU A 10 -8.41 8.07 -6.41
CA LEU A 10 -7.82 8.95 -7.44
C LEU A 10 -7.85 10.42 -7.02
N ALA A 11 -8.85 10.86 -6.24
CA ALA A 11 -8.98 12.25 -5.81
C ALA A 11 -7.89 12.68 -4.81
N VAL A 12 -7.48 11.79 -3.90
CA VAL A 12 -6.57 12.11 -2.79
C VAL A 12 -5.09 12.15 -3.20
N LYS A 13 -4.76 11.79 -4.44
CA LYS A 13 -3.38 11.79 -5.00
C LYS A 13 -2.36 11.16 -4.05
N ALA A 14 -2.74 10.07 -3.40
CA ALA A 14 -1.90 9.46 -2.38
C ALA A 14 -0.62 8.89 -3.02
N ILE A 15 0.54 9.33 -2.52
CA ILE A 15 1.85 8.79 -2.87
C ILE A 15 2.35 7.99 -1.67
N PHE A 16 2.52 6.69 -1.88
CA PHE A 16 3.17 5.82 -0.90
C PHE A 16 4.70 5.91 -1.09
N ALA A 17 5.40 6.31 -0.02
CA ALA A 17 6.85 6.48 -0.01
C ALA A 17 7.48 5.43 0.93
N PRO A 18 7.79 4.21 0.44
CA PRO A 18 8.33 3.16 1.29
C PRO A 18 9.73 3.53 1.79
N ASP A 19 9.99 3.26 3.06
CA ASP A 19 11.30 3.47 3.69
C ASP A 19 11.84 2.19 4.36
N THR A 20 10.99 1.17 4.52
CA THR A 20 11.32 -0.07 5.23
C THR A 20 10.86 -1.27 4.41
N VAL A 21 11.73 -2.28 4.27
CA VAL A 21 11.44 -3.54 3.59
C VAL A 21 12.00 -4.70 4.40
N TRP A 22 11.20 -5.74 4.57
CA TRP A 22 11.65 -6.99 5.18
C TRP A 22 10.89 -8.19 4.62
N HIS A 23 11.40 -9.38 4.90
CA HIS A 23 10.81 -10.64 4.44
C HIS A 23 10.18 -11.38 5.63
N GLU A 24 8.93 -11.81 5.47
CA GLU A 24 8.21 -12.65 6.44
C GLU A 24 7.67 -13.89 5.73
N ALA A 25 8.22 -15.06 6.08
CA ALA A 25 7.87 -16.34 5.45
C ALA A 25 7.95 -16.27 3.90
N SER A 26 6.81 -16.35 3.20
CA SER A 26 6.70 -16.27 1.74
C SER A 26 6.27 -14.88 1.24
N GLN A 27 6.28 -13.88 2.12
CA GLN A 27 5.84 -12.51 1.82
C GLN A 27 7.01 -11.52 1.90
N VAL A 28 6.95 -10.51 1.05
CA VAL A 28 7.75 -9.29 1.17
C VAL A 28 6.85 -8.23 1.78
N VAL A 29 7.26 -7.69 2.92
CA VAL A 29 6.54 -6.63 3.59
C VAL A 29 7.26 -5.32 3.35
N VAL A 30 6.51 -4.33 2.87
CA VAL A 30 6.99 -2.99 2.59
C VAL A 30 6.17 -2.02 3.43
N GLU A 31 6.84 -1.18 4.21
CA GLU A 31 6.19 -0.18 5.05
C GLU A 31 6.69 1.22 4.71
N GLY A 32 5.79 2.19 4.84
CA GLY A 32 6.09 3.59 4.68
C GLY A 32 4.86 4.48 4.90
N PRO A 33 5.05 5.79 4.92
CA PRO A 33 3.95 6.74 4.92
C PRO A 33 3.27 6.82 3.53
N ALA A 34 1.94 6.93 3.55
CA ALA A 34 1.15 7.41 2.42
C ALA A 34 0.80 8.89 2.63
N HIS A 35 1.31 9.74 1.74
CA HIS A 35 1.06 11.18 1.72
C HIS A 35 -0.05 11.49 0.74
N GLY A 36 -1.09 12.20 1.15
CA GLY A 36 -2.20 12.58 0.27
C GLY A 36 -3.06 13.67 0.89
N ASP A 37 -4.00 14.17 0.09
CA ASP A 37 -4.92 15.23 0.51
C ASP A 37 -6.13 14.64 1.24
N PHE A 38 -5.90 14.13 2.45
CA PHE A 38 -6.92 13.57 3.33
C PHE A 38 -6.60 13.83 4.81
N LYS A 39 -7.65 13.85 5.64
CA LYS A 39 -7.50 14.07 7.09
C LYS A 39 -6.73 12.91 7.73
N GLY A 40 -5.63 13.21 8.41
CA GLY A 40 -4.76 12.20 9.04
C GLY A 40 -3.59 11.75 8.17
N SER A 41 -3.32 12.41 7.04
CA SER A 41 -2.09 12.23 6.29
C SER A 41 -0.88 12.85 7.02
N PRO A 42 0.31 12.20 7.00
CA PRO A 42 0.56 10.87 6.46
C PRO A 42 0.04 9.76 7.39
N ILE A 43 -0.52 8.71 6.78
CA ILE A 43 -0.81 7.46 7.49
C ILE A 43 0.23 6.42 7.13
N ARG A 44 0.67 5.63 8.12
CA ARG A 44 1.70 4.60 7.95
C ARG A 44 1.06 3.23 8.07
N PHE A 45 1.34 2.36 7.11
CA PHE A 45 0.80 1.00 7.09
C PHE A 45 1.67 0.06 6.26
N PRO A 46 1.68 -1.24 6.56
CA PRO A 46 2.41 -2.22 5.78
C PRO A 46 1.60 -2.69 4.56
N TYR A 47 2.28 -2.85 3.43
CA TYR A 47 1.83 -3.65 2.30
C TYR A 47 2.51 -5.01 2.34
N ARG A 48 1.73 -6.09 2.27
CA ARG A 48 2.23 -7.46 2.24
C ARG A 48 2.09 -8.03 0.84
N PHE A 49 3.21 -8.28 0.17
CA PHE A 49 3.26 -8.83 -1.18
C PHE A 49 3.58 -10.31 -1.15
N THR A 50 2.81 -11.11 -1.86
CA THR A 50 3.21 -12.47 -2.25
C THR A 50 3.80 -12.40 -3.66
N LEU A 51 5.01 -12.91 -3.83
CA LEU A 51 5.68 -12.98 -5.12
C LEU A 51 5.63 -14.41 -5.69
N GLU A 52 5.48 -14.53 -7.00
CA GLU A 52 5.61 -15.78 -7.75
C GLU A 52 6.32 -15.47 -9.06
N ASN A 53 7.45 -16.14 -9.33
CA ASN A 53 8.28 -15.92 -10.52
C ASN A 53 8.63 -14.44 -10.74
N ASP A 54 9.09 -13.76 -9.67
CA ASP A 54 9.45 -12.34 -9.66
C ASP A 54 8.30 -11.37 -10.00
N ALA A 55 7.06 -11.84 -10.03
CA ALA A 55 5.86 -11.02 -10.20
C ALA A 55 5.03 -10.95 -8.92
N ILE A 56 4.33 -9.82 -8.71
CA ILE A 56 3.35 -9.68 -7.63
C ILE A 56 2.15 -10.57 -7.95
N LYS A 57 1.94 -11.61 -7.14
CA LYS A 57 0.78 -12.51 -7.21
C LYS A 57 -0.39 -11.99 -6.40
N ALA A 58 -0.11 -11.45 -5.21
CA ALA A 58 -1.12 -10.92 -4.31
C ALA A 58 -0.58 -9.76 -3.47
N LEU A 59 -1.49 -8.86 -3.11
CA LEU A 59 -1.27 -7.76 -2.18
C LEU A 59 -2.33 -7.84 -1.08
N GLU A 60 -1.87 -7.88 0.17
CA GLU A 60 -2.71 -7.80 1.36
C GLU A 60 -2.46 -6.46 2.06
N ILE A 61 -3.55 -5.79 2.43
CA ILE A 61 -3.56 -4.53 3.17
C ILE A 61 -4.39 -4.78 4.43
N THR A 62 -3.77 -4.64 5.60
CA THR A 62 -4.46 -4.75 6.90
C THR A 62 -4.63 -3.35 7.49
N ALA A 63 -5.87 -3.02 7.86
CA ALA A 63 -6.23 -1.78 8.57
C ALA A 63 -6.12 -1.95 10.09
#